data_AF-A0A8X6XPN2-F1
#
_entry.id   AF-A0A8X6XPN2-F1
#
_cell.length_a   1.000
_cell.length_b   1.000
_cell.length_c   1.000
_cell.angle_alpha   90.00
_cell.angle_beta   90.00
_cell.angle_gamma   90.00
#
_symmetry.space_group_name_H-M   'P 1'
#
loop_
_entity.id
_entity.type
_entity.pdbx_description
1 polymer ?
#
loop_
_entity_poly.entity_id
_entity_poly.type
_entity_poly.pdbx_seq_one_letter_code
_entity_poly.pdbx_strand_id
1 'polypeptide(L)'
;LKFTSQESCGCICSRPISWAQFQILPQNFQPCRSFTLALRGGQFHSFPADYFYRVGHVQDFVLDVGSVSFQYLNDPDGESSPYNGVTFDVSAYLRMYQVSVGRRWNWGALYWLAPTSTNAYCEIQVVQSTVPVLSVDFGRICQGMVTVVNVLSSGLYALENRVFAPFTKLTELDLSNNRIQDMRRSYFSYPAKDLKIINLS
;
A
#
# COMPACT_ATOMS: atom_id res chain seq x y z
N LEU A 1 -2.12 15.01 23.24
CA LEU A 1 -1.92 15.00 21.77
C LEU A 1 -1.85 16.46 21.33
N LYS A 2 -0.69 16.95 20.88
CA LYS A 2 -0.55 18.33 20.39
C LYS A 2 -0.88 18.32 18.90
N PHE A 3 -1.94 19.02 18.53
CA PHE A 3 -2.33 19.26 17.15
C PHE A 3 -1.61 20.52 16.67
N THR A 4 -0.73 20.40 15.69
CA THR A 4 -0.11 21.52 14.99
C THR A 4 -0.55 21.49 13.54
N SER A 5 -1.33 22.52 13.17
CA SER A 5 -1.77 23.01 11.86
C SER A 5 -1.38 22.20 10.59
N GLN A 6 -2.31 21.35 10.17
CA GLN A 6 -2.84 21.19 8.80
C GLN A 6 -4.01 20.21 8.94
N GLU A 7 -5.02 20.31 8.08
CA GLU A 7 -6.28 19.56 8.12
C GLU A 7 -6.11 18.03 7.99
N SER A 8 -5.42 17.35 8.92
CA SER A 8 -5.27 15.91 8.88
C SER A 8 -6.57 15.27 9.38
N CYS A 9 -7.42 14.84 8.47
CA CYS A 9 -8.64 14.10 8.79
C CYS A 9 -8.42 12.61 9.10
N GLY A 10 -7.15 12.16 9.05
CA GLY A 10 -6.72 10.86 9.56
C GLY A 10 -5.93 10.97 10.87
N CYS A 11 -4.90 10.12 11.05
CA CYS A 11 -4.00 10.18 12.22
C CYS A 11 -2.56 10.31 11.77
N ILE A 12 -1.79 11.16 12.45
CA ILE A 12 -0.32 11.10 12.45
C ILE A 12 0.14 10.57 13.81
N CYS A 13 0.14 9.25 13.93
CA CYS A 13 0.43 8.54 15.15
C CYS A 13 1.97 8.45 15.32
N SER A 14 2.56 9.50 15.89
CA SER A 14 4.02 9.71 16.00
C SER A 14 4.73 8.81 17.03
N ARG A 15 3.97 7.99 17.76
CA ARG A 15 4.45 7.04 18.76
C ARG A 15 3.76 5.70 18.54
N PRO A 16 4.37 4.59 18.98
CA PRO A 16 3.74 3.28 18.90
C PRO A 16 2.40 3.29 19.63
N ILE A 17 1.39 2.68 19.01
CA ILE A 17 0.06 2.46 19.60
C ILE A 17 -0.18 0.97 19.79
N SER A 18 -1.03 0.62 20.76
CA SER A 18 -1.44 -0.76 20.97
C SER A 18 -2.41 -1.23 19.89
N TRP A 19 -2.58 -2.54 19.75
CA TRP A 19 -3.60 -3.13 18.88
C TRP A 19 -5.01 -2.61 19.19
N ALA A 20 -5.38 -2.52 20.47
CA ALA A 20 -6.68 -1.99 20.88
C ALA A 20 -6.88 -0.51 20.47
N GLN A 21 -5.84 0.31 20.60
CA GLN A 21 -5.88 1.71 20.14
C GLN A 21 -6.00 1.79 18.62
N PHE A 22 -5.27 0.93 17.89
CA PHE A 22 -5.35 0.86 16.44
C PHE A 22 -6.75 0.47 15.96
N GLN A 23 -7.42 -0.49 16.60
CA GLN A 23 -8.77 -0.92 16.22
C GLN A 23 -9.84 0.17 16.37
N ILE A 24 -9.71 1.07 17.36
CA ILE A 24 -10.67 2.16 17.57
C ILE A 24 -10.30 3.45 16.84
N LEU A 25 -9.08 3.55 16.31
CA LEU A 25 -8.58 4.74 15.63
C LEU A 25 -9.52 5.26 14.51
N PRO A 26 -10.16 4.39 13.70
CA PRO A 26 -11.08 4.81 12.65
C PRO A 26 -12.27 5.66 13.12
N GLN A 27 -12.64 5.58 14.40
CA GLN A 27 -13.71 6.42 14.95
C GLN A 27 -13.39 7.92 14.88
N ASN A 28 -12.11 8.27 14.77
CA ASN A 28 -11.63 9.65 14.66
C ASN A 28 -11.42 10.10 13.21
N PHE A 29 -11.54 9.20 12.23
CA PHE A 29 -11.38 9.57 10.83
C PHE A 29 -12.57 10.39 10.36
N GLN A 30 -12.30 11.35 9.49
CA GLN A 30 -13.32 12.20 8.87
C GLN A 30 -13.05 12.30 7.36
N PRO A 31 -14.08 12.52 6.52
CA PRO A 31 -13.87 12.86 5.13
C PRO A 31 -13.12 14.17 5.00
N CYS A 32 -12.10 14.22 4.14
CA CYS A 32 -11.47 15.48 3.75
C CYS A 32 -10.79 15.35 2.40
N ARG A 33 -10.26 16.48 1.90
CA ARG A 33 -9.58 16.53 0.61
C ARG A 33 -8.34 15.63 0.56
N SER A 34 -7.50 15.63 1.60
CA SER A 34 -6.25 14.86 1.60
C SER A 34 -6.15 14.06 2.90
N PHE A 35 -6.48 12.77 2.83
CA PHE A 35 -6.46 11.88 3.98
C PHE A 35 -5.06 11.32 4.22
N THR A 36 -4.65 11.21 5.48
CA THR A 36 -3.37 10.60 5.86
C THR A 36 -3.51 9.77 7.12
N LEU A 37 -3.14 8.49 7.01
CA LEU A 37 -2.84 7.64 8.16
C LEU A 37 -1.34 7.37 8.20
N ALA A 38 -0.66 7.92 9.20
CA ALA A 38 0.74 7.64 9.49
C ALA A 38 0.88 6.89 10.82
N LEU A 39 1.50 5.71 10.78
CA LEU A 39 1.79 4.86 11.95
C LEU A 39 3.30 4.78 12.17
N ARG A 40 3.74 4.90 13.42
CA ARG A 40 5.16 4.81 13.81
C ARG A 40 5.32 3.81 14.95
N GLY A 41 5.65 2.58 14.60
CA GLY A 41 5.75 1.48 15.56
C GLY A 41 4.40 0.89 15.96
N GLY A 42 4.44 -0.37 16.40
CA GLY A 42 3.26 -1.10 16.83
C GLY A 42 3.32 -2.57 16.39
N GLN A 43 2.55 -3.40 17.08
CA GLN A 43 2.34 -4.79 16.71
C GLN A 43 0.84 -5.02 16.57
N PHE A 44 0.43 -5.38 15.37
CA PHE A 44 -0.96 -5.48 14.97
C PHE A 44 -1.25 -6.86 14.41
N HIS A 45 -2.50 -7.28 14.46
CA HIS A 45 -2.89 -8.51 13.79
C HIS A 45 -2.91 -8.29 12.26
N SER A 46 -3.67 -7.28 11.83
CA SER A 46 -3.89 -6.91 10.42
C SER A 46 -4.57 -5.55 10.33
N PHE A 47 -4.75 -4.98 9.13
CA PHE A 47 -5.80 -3.97 8.93
C PHE A 47 -7.19 -4.67 8.98
N PRO A 48 -8.09 -4.32 9.92
CA PRO A 48 -9.44 -4.88 10.01
C PRO A 48 -10.34 -4.56 8.81
N ALA A 49 -11.41 -5.34 8.65
CA ALA A 49 -12.51 -5.03 7.75
C ALA A 49 -13.06 -3.61 7.97
N ASP A 50 -13.40 -2.91 6.87
CA ASP A 50 -13.94 -1.55 6.86
C ASP A 50 -13.13 -0.51 7.66
N TYR A 51 -11.81 -0.71 7.85
CA TYR A 51 -10.97 0.18 8.66
C TYR A 51 -11.03 1.65 8.25
N PHE A 52 -11.24 1.95 6.98
CA PHE A 52 -11.32 3.31 6.45
C PHE A 52 -12.76 3.77 6.15
N TYR A 53 -13.80 3.17 6.78
CA TYR A 53 -15.22 3.42 6.48
C TYR A 53 -15.67 4.89 6.52
N ARG A 54 -14.97 5.75 7.27
CA ARG A 54 -15.29 7.20 7.36
C ARG A 54 -14.58 8.07 6.33
N VAL A 55 -13.66 7.52 5.55
CA VAL A 55 -12.83 8.31 4.62
C VAL A 55 -13.65 8.73 3.40
N GLY A 56 -14.38 7.77 2.79
CA GLY A 56 -15.19 8.02 1.60
C GLY A 56 -14.36 8.49 0.40
N HIS A 57 -14.78 9.58 -0.24
CA HIS A 57 -14.10 10.16 -1.39
C HIS A 57 -13.10 11.23 -0.96
N VAL A 58 -11.87 11.13 -1.45
CA VAL A 58 -10.77 12.08 -1.20
C VAL A 58 -10.11 12.49 -2.52
N GLN A 59 -9.24 13.50 -2.48
CA GLN A 59 -8.32 13.75 -3.59
C GLN A 59 -7.03 12.95 -3.48
N ASP A 60 -6.46 12.99 -2.27
CA ASP A 60 -5.21 12.32 -1.96
C ASP A 60 -5.44 11.34 -0.80
N PHE A 61 -4.98 10.12 -0.99
CA PHE A 61 -4.94 9.10 0.06
C PHE A 61 -3.49 8.75 0.40
N VAL A 62 -3.10 8.93 1.66
CA VAL A 62 -1.76 8.56 2.12
C VAL A 62 -1.86 7.53 3.23
N LEU A 63 -1.27 6.37 3.01
CA LEU A 63 -0.98 5.38 4.04
C LEU A 63 0.53 5.30 4.23
N ASP A 64 1.00 5.68 5.40
CA ASP A 64 2.42 5.74 5.75
C ASP A 64 2.69 4.91 7.01
N VAL A 65 3.25 3.73 6.83
CA VAL A 65 3.47 2.75 7.90
C VAL A 65 4.97 2.58 8.12
N GLY A 66 5.45 2.97 9.31
CA GLY A 66 6.86 2.91 9.68
C GLY A 66 7.11 2.03 10.90
N SER A 67 8.05 1.10 10.81
CA SER A 67 8.52 0.27 11.93
C SER A 67 7.42 -0.56 12.62
N VAL A 68 6.40 -0.99 11.87
CA VAL A 68 5.24 -1.76 12.37
C VAL A 68 5.39 -3.25 12.04
N SER A 69 4.93 -4.11 12.95
CA SER A 69 4.78 -5.54 12.69
C SER A 69 3.31 -5.94 12.57
N PHE A 70 2.99 -6.73 11.55
CA PHE A 70 1.69 -7.35 11.35
C PHE A 70 1.79 -8.89 11.33
N GLN A 71 0.71 -9.60 11.64
CA GLN A 71 0.58 -11.02 11.29
C GLN A 71 0.19 -11.17 9.81
N TYR A 72 -0.82 -10.43 9.37
CA TYR A 72 -1.25 -10.30 7.97
C TYR A 72 -1.29 -8.83 7.61
N LEU A 73 -1.00 -8.43 6.38
CA LEU A 73 -1.12 -7.02 6.02
C LEU A 73 -2.58 -6.56 6.22
N ASN A 74 -3.53 -7.26 5.62
CA ASN A 74 -4.97 -7.03 5.75
C ASN A 74 -5.63 -8.26 6.38
N ASP A 75 -6.79 -8.12 7.02
CA ASP A 75 -7.49 -9.25 7.64
C ASP A 75 -7.91 -10.28 6.57
N PRO A 76 -7.40 -11.52 6.59
CA PRO A 76 -7.80 -12.54 5.62
C PRO A 76 -9.22 -13.08 5.84
N ASP A 77 -9.74 -12.94 7.06
CA ASP A 77 -11.05 -13.45 7.48
C ASP A 77 -12.11 -12.34 7.52
N GLY A 78 -11.73 -11.11 7.15
CA GLY A 78 -12.64 -9.97 7.07
C GLY A 78 -13.71 -10.16 6.00
N GLU A 79 -14.97 -9.85 6.34
CA GLU A 79 -16.10 -9.89 5.40
C GLU A 79 -16.00 -8.81 4.30
N SER A 80 -15.17 -7.80 4.52
CA SER A 80 -14.94 -6.67 3.61
C SER A 80 -13.46 -6.24 3.61
N SER A 81 -13.09 -5.45 2.60
CA SER A 81 -11.76 -4.83 2.56
C SER A 81 -11.66 -3.68 3.58
N PRO A 82 -10.49 -3.45 4.21
CA PRO A 82 -10.23 -2.23 4.98
C PRO A 82 -10.52 -0.95 4.18
N TYR A 83 -10.33 -1.01 2.85
CA TYR A 83 -10.47 0.12 1.91
C TYR A 83 -11.85 0.18 1.25
N ASN A 84 -12.82 -0.61 1.72
CA ASN A 84 -14.17 -0.60 1.17
C ASN A 84 -14.78 0.83 1.23
N GLY A 85 -15.32 1.29 0.11
CA GLY A 85 -15.89 2.63 -0.02
C GLY A 85 -14.88 3.79 -0.11
N VAL A 86 -13.57 3.52 -0.12
CA VAL A 86 -12.54 4.56 -0.25
C VAL A 86 -12.22 4.82 -1.71
N THR A 87 -12.34 6.08 -2.13
CA THR A 87 -12.01 6.49 -3.51
C THR A 87 -11.13 7.73 -3.55
N PHE A 88 -10.32 7.88 -4.60
CA PHE A 88 -9.45 9.04 -4.80
C PHE A 88 -9.50 9.60 -6.23
N ASP A 89 -9.30 10.90 -6.44
CA ASP A 89 -9.32 11.53 -7.78
C ASP A 89 -7.92 11.93 -8.32
N VAL A 90 -6.93 12.18 -7.45
CA VAL A 90 -5.57 12.60 -7.83
C VAL A 90 -4.55 11.53 -7.49
N SER A 91 -4.34 11.22 -6.21
CA SER A 91 -3.21 10.40 -5.79
C SER A 91 -3.51 9.40 -4.68
N ALA A 92 -2.83 8.26 -4.73
CA ALA A 92 -2.72 7.33 -3.61
C ALA A 92 -1.26 6.97 -3.36
N TYR A 93 -0.75 7.25 -2.16
CA TYR A 93 0.59 6.90 -1.73
C TYR A 93 0.54 5.82 -0.65
N LEU A 94 1.09 4.65 -0.97
CA LEU A 94 1.21 3.52 -0.06
C LEU A 94 2.69 3.35 0.32
N ARG A 95 3.07 3.83 1.50
CA ARG A 95 4.46 3.88 1.98
C ARG A 95 4.62 2.97 3.18
N MET A 96 5.57 2.04 3.08
CA MET A 96 5.86 1.06 4.12
C MET A 96 7.36 1.02 4.32
N TYR A 97 7.82 1.41 5.51
CA TYR A 97 9.22 1.46 5.87
C TYR A 97 9.47 0.61 7.11
N GLN A 98 10.42 -0.32 7.06
CA GLN A 98 10.70 -1.23 8.18
C GLN A 98 9.47 -2.01 8.66
N VAL A 99 8.60 -2.40 7.73
CA VAL A 99 7.39 -3.16 8.06
C VAL A 99 7.69 -4.65 7.99
N SER A 100 7.30 -5.38 9.03
CA SER A 100 7.35 -6.85 9.01
C SER A 100 5.95 -7.46 8.97
N VAL A 101 5.76 -8.49 8.17
CA VAL A 101 4.50 -9.25 8.10
C VAL A 101 4.80 -10.72 8.29
N GLY A 102 4.28 -11.31 9.37
CA GLY A 102 4.67 -12.64 9.83
C GLY A 102 4.12 -13.79 8.97
N ARG A 103 2.91 -13.65 8.41
CA ARG A 103 2.22 -14.73 7.70
C ARG A 103 2.08 -14.42 6.22
N ARG A 104 1.38 -13.34 5.85
CA ARG A 104 1.12 -13.06 4.43
C ARG A 104 0.91 -11.57 4.14
N TRP A 105 1.61 -11.12 3.11
CA TRP A 105 1.28 -9.89 2.38
C TRP A 105 0.12 -10.16 1.43
N ASN A 106 -1.11 -10.02 1.92
CA ASN A 106 -2.34 -10.17 1.13
C ASN A 106 -2.75 -8.82 0.52
N TRP A 107 -2.10 -8.48 -0.59
CA TRP A 107 -2.26 -7.23 -1.31
C TRP A 107 -3.66 -7.01 -1.87
N GLY A 108 -4.40 -8.09 -2.13
CA GLY A 108 -5.70 -8.04 -2.82
C GLY A 108 -6.73 -7.08 -2.21
N ALA A 109 -6.65 -6.76 -0.93
CA ALA A 109 -7.55 -5.79 -0.29
C ALA A 109 -7.41 -4.37 -0.86
N LEU A 110 -6.21 -3.99 -1.31
CA LEU A 110 -5.91 -2.68 -1.92
C LEU A 110 -6.55 -2.48 -3.30
N TYR A 111 -7.20 -3.51 -3.87
CA TYR A 111 -8.07 -3.36 -5.04
C TYR A 111 -9.21 -2.36 -4.79
N TRP A 112 -9.70 -2.29 -3.55
CA TRP A 112 -10.84 -1.47 -3.16
C TRP A 112 -10.49 0.00 -2.92
N LEU A 113 -9.20 0.32 -2.80
CA LEU A 113 -8.73 1.71 -2.84
C LEU A 113 -8.81 2.17 -4.30
N ALA A 114 -9.94 2.77 -4.69
CA ALA A 114 -10.31 2.89 -6.09
C ALA A 114 -10.11 4.32 -6.64
N PRO A 115 -9.37 4.49 -7.75
CA PRO A 115 -9.32 5.77 -8.45
C PRO A 115 -10.66 6.08 -9.12
N THR A 116 -11.04 7.35 -9.14
CA THR A 116 -12.27 7.87 -9.80
C THR A 116 -11.97 8.63 -11.09
N SER A 117 -10.71 8.99 -11.30
CA SER A 117 -10.22 9.72 -12.47
C SER A 117 -9.27 8.86 -13.29
N THR A 118 -9.33 8.99 -14.61
CA THR A 118 -8.37 8.36 -15.51
C THR A 118 -6.97 8.96 -15.40
N ASN A 119 -6.81 10.15 -14.80
CA ASN A 119 -5.50 10.77 -14.55
C ASN A 119 -4.97 10.51 -13.14
N ALA A 120 -5.75 9.82 -12.29
CA ALA A 120 -5.29 9.44 -10.97
C ALA A 120 -4.09 8.49 -11.08
N TYR A 121 -3.17 8.57 -10.12
CA TYR A 121 -2.03 7.70 -10.03
C TYR A 121 -1.86 7.12 -8.62
N CYS A 122 -1.29 5.93 -8.56
CA CYS A 122 -1.00 5.24 -7.31
C CYS A 122 0.47 4.85 -7.28
N GLU A 123 1.11 5.08 -6.15
CA GLU A 123 2.52 4.73 -5.91
C GLU A 123 2.61 3.81 -4.71
N ILE A 124 3.43 2.77 -4.84
CA ILE A 124 3.73 1.86 -3.75
C ILE A 124 5.23 1.83 -3.48
N GLN A 125 5.58 2.10 -2.22
CA GLN A 125 6.94 2.11 -1.72
C GLN A 125 7.01 1.18 -0.51
N VAL A 126 7.78 0.10 -0.63
CA VAL A 126 8.03 -0.87 0.43
C VAL A 126 9.54 -0.98 0.62
N VAL A 127 10.04 -0.39 1.68
CA VAL A 127 11.48 -0.15 1.89
C VAL A 127 11.92 -0.79 3.20
N GLN A 128 13.04 -1.50 3.17
CA GLN A 128 13.61 -2.17 4.35
C GLN A 128 12.61 -3.04 5.11
N SER A 129 11.68 -3.67 4.39
CA SER A 129 10.56 -4.44 4.95
C SER A 129 10.74 -5.94 4.71
N THR A 130 9.85 -6.82 5.18
CA THR A 130 9.98 -8.28 4.97
C THR A 130 9.05 -8.79 3.87
N VAL A 131 9.34 -8.53 2.59
CA VAL A 131 8.49 -8.94 1.45
C VAL A 131 9.18 -10.06 0.64
N PRO A 132 9.07 -11.34 1.04
CA PRO A 132 9.79 -12.43 0.38
C PRO A 132 9.32 -12.69 -1.06
N VAL A 133 8.03 -12.51 -1.33
CA VAL A 133 7.39 -12.81 -2.61
C VAL A 133 6.37 -11.72 -2.94
N LEU A 134 6.36 -11.24 -4.19
CA LEU A 134 5.23 -10.50 -4.74
C LEU A 134 4.30 -11.47 -5.47
N SER A 135 3.15 -11.75 -4.86
CA SER A 135 2.11 -12.60 -5.43
C SER A 135 1.24 -11.87 -6.44
N VAL A 136 0.49 -12.60 -7.26
CA VAL A 136 -0.33 -12.09 -8.37
C VAL A 136 -1.38 -11.06 -7.93
N ASP A 137 -1.83 -11.10 -6.69
CA ASP A 137 -2.76 -10.13 -6.12
C ASP A 137 -2.12 -8.74 -5.89
N PHE A 138 -0.79 -8.63 -5.87
CA PHE A 138 -0.07 -7.36 -5.90
C PHE A 138 -0.48 -6.51 -7.11
N GLY A 139 -0.64 -7.15 -8.28
CA GLY A 139 -1.10 -6.50 -9.51
C GLY A 139 -2.51 -5.90 -9.43
N ARG A 140 -3.26 -6.14 -8.35
CA ARG A 140 -4.62 -5.61 -8.16
C ARG A 140 -4.66 -4.28 -7.42
N ILE A 141 -3.55 -3.84 -6.83
CA ILE A 141 -3.45 -2.60 -6.07
C ILE A 141 -3.98 -1.43 -6.92
N CYS A 142 -4.84 -0.60 -6.33
CA CYS A 142 -5.40 0.57 -6.99
C CYS A 142 -6.06 0.26 -8.34
N GLN A 143 -6.67 -0.94 -8.47
CA GLN A 143 -7.27 -1.44 -9.71
C GLN A 143 -6.33 -1.46 -10.92
N GLY A 144 -5.03 -1.59 -10.67
CA GLY A 144 -4.00 -1.60 -11.72
C GLY A 144 -3.50 -0.22 -12.13
N MET A 145 -3.93 0.87 -11.48
CA MET A 145 -3.51 2.25 -11.78
C MET A 145 -2.18 2.65 -11.11
N VAL A 146 -1.36 1.65 -10.75
CA VAL A 146 -0.03 1.89 -10.17
C VAL A 146 0.93 2.39 -11.24
N THR A 147 1.65 3.46 -10.92
CA THR A 147 2.60 4.14 -11.81
C THR A 147 4.05 3.99 -11.36
N VAL A 148 4.27 3.78 -10.06
CA VAL A 148 5.59 3.57 -9.45
C VAL A 148 5.51 2.39 -8.48
N VAL A 149 6.43 1.44 -8.64
CA VAL A 149 6.62 0.30 -7.73
C VAL A 149 8.05 0.28 -7.25
N ASN A 150 8.23 0.57 -5.96
CA ASN A 150 9.53 0.63 -5.32
C ASN A 150 9.55 -0.33 -4.15
N VAL A 151 10.12 -1.52 -4.33
CA VAL A 151 10.29 -2.54 -3.28
C VAL A 151 11.78 -2.71 -3.03
N LEU A 152 12.35 -1.94 -2.10
CA LEU A 152 13.81 -1.86 -1.90
C LEU A 152 14.25 -2.55 -0.62
N SER A 153 15.40 -3.23 -0.66
CA SER A 153 16.02 -3.81 0.55
C SER A 153 15.06 -4.66 1.38
N SER A 154 14.14 -5.38 0.73
CA SER A 154 13.00 -6.00 1.40
C SER A 154 13.04 -7.53 1.41
N GLY A 155 14.20 -8.11 1.07
CA GLY A 155 14.41 -9.55 1.05
C GLY A 155 13.61 -10.29 -0.02
N LEU A 156 13.08 -9.57 -1.02
CA LEU A 156 12.30 -10.13 -2.12
C LEU A 156 13.15 -11.09 -2.94
N TYR A 157 12.71 -12.33 -3.12
CA TYR A 157 13.45 -13.33 -3.88
C TYR A 157 12.63 -13.96 -5.01
N ALA A 158 11.30 -13.80 -5.01
CA ALA A 158 10.44 -14.34 -6.05
C ALA A 158 9.34 -13.37 -6.48
N LEU A 159 9.03 -13.43 -7.77
CA LEU A 159 7.94 -12.71 -8.43
C LEU A 159 7.02 -13.72 -9.09
N GLU A 160 5.73 -13.68 -8.79
CA GLU A 160 4.75 -14.49 -9.51
C GLU A 160 4.57 -14.02 -10.96
N ASN A 161 4.13 -14.93 -11.82
CA ASN A 161 3.87 -14.61 -13.22
C ASN A 161 2.84 -13.48 -13.33
N ARG A 162 3.09 -12.53 -14.25
CA ARG A 162 2.20 -11.40 -14.54
C ARG A 162 1.97 -10.44 -13.35
N VAL A 163 2.84 -10.45 -12.33
CA VAL A 163 2.67 -9.63 -11.12
C VAL A 163 2.55 -8.12 -11.39
N PHE A 164 3.24 -7.60 -12.41
CA PHE A 164 3.16 -6.20 -12.83
C PHE A 164 2.34 -6.01 -14.11
N ALA A 165 1.82 -7.07 -14.71
CA ALA A 165 1.12 -7.00 -16.00
C ALA A 165 -0.16 -6.16 -15.97
N PRO A 166 -0.91 -6.09 -14.85
CA PRO A 166 -2.05 -5.17 -14.76
C PRO A 166 -1.66 -3.68 -14.73
N PHE A 167 -0.43 -3.34 -14.35
CA PHE A 167 0.04 -1.95 -14.23
C PHE A 167 0.38 -1.37 -15.59
N THR A 168 -0.65 -1.08 -16.39
CA THR A 168 -0.50 -0.60 -17.78
C THR A 168 0.15 0.79 -17.88
N LYS A 169 0.12 1.56 -16.79
CA LYS A 169 0.73 2.90 -16.64
C LYS A 169 2.02 2.90 -15.81
N LEU A 170 2.60 1.73 -15.55
CA LEU A 170 3.85 1.64 -14.78
C LEU A 170 4.96 2.39 -15.53
N THR A 171 5.57 3.35 -14.85
CA THR A 171 6.66 4.17 -15.38
C THR A 171 8.01 3.84 -14.74
N GLU A 172 7.99 3.45 -13.46
CA GLU A 172 9.17 3.13 -12.67
C GLU A 172 8.96 1.83 -11.89
N LEU A 173 9.96 0.95 -11.96
CA LEU A 173 10.07 -0.24 -11.15
C LEU A 173 11.47 -0.28 -10.52
N ASP A 174 11.55 -0.12 -9.20
CA ASP A 174 12.78 -0.33 -8.44
C ASP A 174 12.63 -1.54 -7.50
N LEU A 175 13.40 -2.59 -7.79
CA LEU A 175 13.52 -3.79 -6.98
C LEU A 175 14.95 -3.97 -6.44
N SER A 176 15.72 -2.89 -6.33
CA SER A 176 17.12 -2.90 -5.92
C SER A 176 17.33 -3.44 -4.50
N ASN A 177 18.54 -3.94 -4.25
CA ASN A 177 18.97 -4.50 -2.98
C ASN A 177 18.08 -5.65 -2.48
N ASN A 178 17.55 -6.46 -3.40
CA ASN A 178 16.80 -7.66 -3.08
C ASN A 178 17.60 -8.92 -3.44
N ARG A 179 16.93 -10.08 -3.45
CA ARG A 179 17.50 -11.40 -3.73
C ARG A 179 16.87 -12.05 -4.95
N ILE A 180 16.21 -11.26 -5.80
CA ILE A 180 15.65 -11.72 -7.06
C ILE A 180 16.78 -12.17 -7.99
N GLN A 181 16.63 -13.34 -8.59
CA GLN A 181 17.65 -13.93 -9.47
C GLN A 181 17.27 -13.81 -10.96
N ASP A 182 15.97 -13.77 -11.23
CA ASP A 182 15.43 -13.76 -12.59
C ASP A 182 14.47 -12.59 -12.80
N MET A 183 14.51 -12.03 -14.01
CA MET A 183 13.49 -11.12 -14.52
C MET A 183 12.97 -11.63 -15.86
N ARG A 184 11.64 -11.75 -15.97
CA ARG A 184 10.97 -12.33 -17.14
C ARG A 184 10.06 -11.31 -17.81
N ARG A 185 10.00 -11.34 -19.15
CA ARG A 185 9.09 -10.49 -19.92
C ARG A 185 7.63 -10.67 -19.51
N SER A 186 7.25 -11.88 -19.11
CA SER A 186 5.89 -12.24 -18.67
C SER A 186 5.44 -11.55 -17.37
N TYR A 187 6.33 -10.90 -16.63
CA TYR A 187 5.96 -10.12 -15.45
C TYR A 187 5.25 -8.81 -15.80
N PHE A 188 5.47 -8.29 -17.00
CA PHE A 188 5.01 -6.97 -17.44
C PHE A 188 3.84 -7.06 -18.42
N SER A 189 3.19 -5.92 -18.63
CA SER A 189 2.19 -5.74 -19.68
C SER A 189 2.83 -5.87 -21.06
N TYR A 190 2.04 -6.27 -22.05
CA TYR A 190 2.49 -6.38 -23.44
C TYR A 190 1.61 -5.52 -24.36
N PRO A 191 2.12 -4.39 -24.89
CA PRO A 191 3.41 -3.76 -24.58
C PRO A 191 3.39 -2.93 -23.27
N ALA A 192 4.50 -2.91 -22.55
CA ALA A 192 4.75 -1.99 -21.43
C ALA A 192 5.16 -0.60 -21.96
N LYS A 193 4.18 0.18 -22.45
CA LYS A 193 4.42 1.41 -23.22
C LYS A 193 5.06 2.54 -22.42
N ASP A 194 4.67 2.67 -21.14
CA ASP A 194 5.04 3.82 -20.32
C ASP A 194 6.24 3.57 -19.41
N LEU A 195 6.73 2.32 -19.36
CA LEU A 195 7.83 1.91 -18.48
C LEU A 195 9.15 2.50 -18.98
N LYS A 196 9.78 3.31 -18.13
CA LYS A 196 11.01 4.06 -18.45
C LYS A 196 12.19 3.61 -17.60
N ILE A 197 11.94 3.26 -16.35
CA ILE A 197 12.97 2.94 -15.37
C ILE A 197 12.73 1.54 -14.82
N ILE A 198 13.76 0.70 -14.90
CA ILE A 198 13.83 -0.58 -14.22
C ILE A 198 15.17 -0.62 -13.48
N ASN A 199 15.12 -0.65 -12.15
CA ASN A 199 16.29 -0.80 -11.31
C ASN A 199 16.24 -2.15 -10.58
N LEU A 200 17.33 -2.92 -10.70
CA LEU A 200 17.49 -4.26 -10.14
C LEU A 200 18.81 -4.41 -9.35
N SER A 201 19.59 -3.32 -9.24
CA SER A 201 20.96 -3.37 -8.68
C SER A 201 21.01 -3.71 -7.20
#